data_AF-A0A6G3MET3-F1
#
_entry.id   AF-A0A6G3MET3-F1
#
_cell.length_a   1.000
_cell.length_b   1.000
_cell.length_c   1.000
_cell.angle_alpha   90.00
_cell.angle_beta   90.00
_cell.angle_gamma   90.00
#
_symmetry.space_group_name_H-M   'P 1'
#
loop_
_entity.id
_entity.type
_entity.pdbx_description
1 polymer ?
#
loop_
_entity_poly.entity_id
_entity_poly.type
_entity_poly.pdbx_seq_one_letter_code
_entity_poly.pdbx_strand_id
1 'polypeptide(L)'
;MPSLLATVSLISYRQLGKIKGLTSLIMDSKSCFYVLNPQKNLDRTQKYFQNIFSQIPSWEGIIAQPPTEEECADGLQTHHLFIYCGHGNGKEYIKNDFIRKIDCSAVVMLMGCHSAKLHNYDSVDPMGTVLYYLLSGCPSIVANLWGVTDKDIDKF
;
A
#
# COMPACT_ATOMS: atom_id res chain seq x y z
N MET A 1 -9.95 -8.29 6.11
CA MET A 1 -9.28 -9.60 6.33
C MET A 1 -9.99 -10.63 5.46
N PRO A 2 -9.27 -11.39 4.61
CA PRO A 2 -9.89 -12.26 3.61
C PRO A 2 -10.42 -13.57 4.21
N SER A 3 -9.89 -14.01 5.37
CA SER A 3 -10.42 -15.13 6.14
C SER A 3 -9.95 -15.09 7.60
N LEU A 4 -10.60 -15.87 8.47
CA LEU A 4 -10.14 -16.08 9.85
C LEU A 4 -8.76 -16.74 9.88
N LEU A 5 -8.51 -17.70 8.97
CA LEU A 5 -7.21 -18.33 8.84
C LEU A 5 -6.13 -17.31 8.48
N ALA A 6 -6.36 -16.46 7.49
CA ALA A 6 -5.42 -15.40 7.13
C ALA A 6 -5.15 -14.45 8.30
N THR A 7 -6.19 -14.16 9.10
CA THR A 7 -6.06 -13.33 10.30
C THR A 7 -5.15 -13.98 11.35
N VAL A 8 -5.41 -15.24 11.68
CA VAL A 8 -4.61 -16.01 12.64
C VAL A 8 -3.17 -16.15 12.14
N SER A 9 -2.98 -16.48 10.85
CA SER A 9 -1.67 -16.58 10.24
C SER A 9 -0.88 -15.27 10.33
N LEU A 10 -1.51 -14.12 10.04
CA LEU A 10 -0.85 -12.81 10.18
C LEU A 10 -0.46 -12.51 11.64
N ILE A 11 -1.34 -12.84 12.59
CA ILE A 11 -1.08 -12.66 14.03
C ILE A 11 0.08 -13.55 14.50
N SER A 12 0.17 -14.78 14.01
CA SER A 12 1.25 -15.72 14.35
C SER A 12 2.56 -15.38 13.64
N TYR A 13 2.49 -14.88 12.42
CA TYR A 13 3.65 -14.56 11.59
C TYR A 13 4.35 -13.27 12.02
N ARG A 14 3.60 -12.27 12.49
CA ARG A 14 4.15 -10.96 12.85
C ARG A 14 4.41 -10.85 14.34
N GLN A 15 5.53 -10.20 14.69
CA GLN A 15 5.80 -9.81 16.07
C GLN A 15 4.87 -8.67 16.49
N LEU A 16 3.80 -9.02 17.19
CA LEU A 16 2.88 -8.03 17.75
C LEU A 16 3.37 -7.59 19.13
N GLY A 17 3.34 -6.28 19.36
CA GLY A 17 3.58 -5.69 20.67
C GLY A 17 2.31 -5.59 21.51
N LYS A 18 2.45 -5.16 22.76
CA LYS A 18 1.32 -4.78 23.61
C LYS A 18 1.37 -3.28 23.89
N ILE A 19 0.32 -2.56 23.54
CA ILE A 19 0.12 -1.15 23.87
C ILE A 19 -1.15 -1.04 24.72
N LYS A 20 -1.02 -0.55 25.96
CA LYS A 20 -2.15 -0.38 26.91
C LYS A 20 -3.00 -1.67 27.08
N GLY A 21 -2.36 -2.84 27.03
CA GLY A 21 -3.03 -4.15 27.14
C GLY A 21 -3.65 -4.69 25.85
N LEU A 22 -3.67 -3.91 24.77
CA LEU A 22 -4.09 -4.34 23.44
C LEU A 22 -2.88 -4.84 22.64
N THR A 23 -3.04 -5.98 21.98
CA THR A 23 -2.05 -6.49 21.03
C THR A 23 -2.12 -5.64 19.75
N SER A 24 -1.00 -5.05 19.35
CA SER A 24 -0.93 -4.12 18.21
C SER A 24 0.35 -4.30 17.41
N LEU A 25 0.26 -3.99 16.11
CA LEU A 25 1.44 -3.84 15.26
C LEU A 25 2.25 -2.64 15.75
N ILE A 26 3.55 -2.82 16.00
CA ILE A 26 4.47 -1.72 16.27
C ILE A 26 5.06 -1.29 14.93
N MET A 27 4.93 -0.01 14.61
CA MET A 27 5.50 0.59 13.39
C MET A 27 6.37 1.77 13.76
N ASP A 28 7.45 1.94 12.99
CA ASP A 28 8.26 3.16 13.02
C ASP A 28 7.74 4.13 11.96
N SER A 29 7.26 5.29 12.40
CA SER A 29 6.76 6.35 11.50
C SER A 29 7.84 6.95 10.61
N LYS A 30 9.13 6.70 10.90
CA LYS A 30 10.26 7.14 10.08
C LYS A 30 10.55 6.16 8.94
N SER A 31 10.12 4.91 9.05
CA SER A 31 10.35 3.87 8.04
C SER A 31 9.20 3.87 7.03
N CYS A 32 9.32 4.72 6.01
CA CYS A 32 8.33 4.85 4.96
C CYS A 32 8.98 4.95 3.58
N PHE A 33 8.44 4.18 2.63
CA PHE A 33 8.72 4.32 1.20
C PHE A 33 7.47 4.86 0.48
N TYR A 34 7.61 5.83 -0.42
CA TYR A 34 6.47 6.38 -1.15
C TYR A 34 6.71 6.52 -2.66
N VAL A 35 5.64 6.35 -3.43
CA VAL A 35 5.59 6.61 -4.88
C VAL A 35 4.53 7.68 -5.11
N LEU A 36 4.93 8.83 -5.66
CA LEU A 36 4.08 10.01 -5.82
C LEU A 36 4.04 10.46 -7.29
N ASN A 37 2.83 10.49 -7.86
CA ASN A 37 2.55 10.93 -9.23
C ASN A 37 3.44 10.26 -10.30
N PRO A 38 3.50 8.92 -10.39
CA PRO A 38 4.41 8.22 -11.29
C PRO A 38 4.15 8.51 -12.78
N GLN A 39 2.91 8.86 -13.15
CA GLN A 39 2.50 9.20 -14.52
C GLN A 39 2.65 10.68 -14.89
N LYS A 40 3.09 11.55 -13.95
CA LYS A 40 3.23 13.01 -14.16
C LYS A 40 1.94 13.71 -14.61
N ASN A 41 0.78 13.27 -14.14
CA ASN A 41 -0.53 13.82 -14.50
C ASN A 41 -1.41 14.20 -13.28
N LEU A 42 -0.90 14.05 -12.05
CA LEU A 42 -1.55 14.43 -10.80
C LEU A 42 -0.84 15.61 -10.13
N ASP A 43 -0.67 16.73 -10.85
CA ASP A 43 0.12 17.88 -10.40
C ASP A 43 -0.33 18.46 -9.05
N ARG A 44 -1.65 18.44 -8.79
CA ARG A 44 -2.22 18.94 -7.55
C ARG A 44 -1.85 18.05 -6.36
N THR A 45 -2.09 16.75 -6.49
CA THR A 45 -1.75 15.74 -5.48
C THR A 45 -0.24 15.74 -5.21
N GLN A 46 0.58 15.83 -6.27
CA GLN A 46 2.02 15.97 -6.12
C GLN A 46 2.37 17.20 -5.30
N LYS A 47 1.88 18.40 -5.67
CA LYS A 47 2.18 19.63 -4.92
C LYS A 47 1.75 19.55 -3.45
N TYR A 48 0.61 18.92 -3.18
CA TYR A 48 0.08 18.77 -1.83
C TYR A 48 0.97 17.86 -0.97
N PHE A 49 1.27 16.65 -1.44
CA PHE A 49 2.00 15.66 -0.64
C PHE A 49 3.53 15.80 -0.71
N GLN A 50 4.10 16.28 -1.82
CA GLN A 50 5.54 16.41 -1.97
C GLN A 50 6.15 17.26 -0.85
N ASN A 51 5.53 18.39 -0.51
CA ASN A 51 6.02 19.22 0.58
C ASN A 51 5.98 18.48 1.94
N ILE A 52 4.91 17.73 2.20
CA ILE A 52 4.72 16.98 3.45
C ILE A 52 5.76 15.84 3.55
N PHE A 53 5.91 15.06 2.48
CA PHE A 53 6.80 13.89 2.46
C PHE A 53 8.28 14.33 2.49
N SER A 54 8.65 15.37 1.75
CA SER A 54 10.02 15.90 1.74
C SER A 54 10.42 16.56 3.07
N GLN A 55 9.47 16.95 3.92
CA GLN A 55 9.76 17.47 5.27
C GLN A 55 10.18 16.37 6.25
N ILE A 56 10.00 15.09 5.91
CA ILE A 56 10.38 13.96 6.74
C ILE A 56 11.65 13.32 6.15
N PRO A 57 12.87 13.65 6.65
CA PRO A 57 14.12 13.29 5.99
C PRO A 57 14.42 11.79 5.92
N SER A 58 13.68 10.99 6.69
CA SER A 58 13.82 9.53 6.75
C SER A 58 12.94 8.80 5.74
N TRP A 59 12.01 9.51 5.10
CA TRP A 59 11.14 8.90 4.10
C TRP A 59 11.86 8.86 2.75
N GLU A 60 11.89 7.67 2.18
CA GLU A 60 12.46 7.43 0.86
C GLU A 60 11.33 7.38 -0.16
N GLY A 61 11.56 7.87 -1.37
CA GLY A 61 10.49 7.82 -2.36
C GLY A 61 10.83 8.33 -3.74
N ILE A 62 9.87 8.08 -4.62
CA ILE A 62 9.94 8.29 -6.05
C ILE A 62 8.86 9.28 -6.43
N ILE A 63 9.25 10.43 -7.00
CA ILE A 63 8.32 11.52 -7.34
C ILE A 63 8.36 11.77 -8.84
N ALA A 64 7.18 11.93 -9.44
CA ALA A 64 7.04 12.31 -10.84
C ALA A 64 7.82 11.38 -11.79
N GLN A 65 7.93 10.10 -11.49
CA GLN A 65 8.57 9.11 -12.36
C GLN A 65 8.02 7.70 -12.06
N PRO A 66 7.95 6.81 -13.05
CA PRO A 66 7.51 5.44 -12.82
C PRO A 66 8.57 4.68 -12.00
N PRO A 67 8.19 4.00 -10.91
CA PRO A 67 9.13 3.17 -10.16
C PRO A 67 9.41 1.85 -10.89
N THR A 68 10.55 1.22 -10.61
CA THR A 68 10.82 -0.16 -11.02
C THR A 68 10.09 -1.16 -10.10
N GLU A 69 9.96 -2.39 -10.57
CA GLU A 69 9.35 -3.46 -9.78
C GLU A 69 10.23 -3.80 -8.56
N GLU A 70 11.56 -3.71 -8.71
CA GLU A 70 12.55 -3.90 -7.63
C GLU A 70 12.51 -2.80 -6.57
N GLU A 71 12.39 -1.52 -6.97
CA GLU A 71 12.26 -0.40 -6.02
C GLU A 71 11.01 -0.56 -5.16
N CYS A 72 9.89 -0.96 -5.78
CA CYS A 72 8.66 -1.25 -5.05
C CYS A 72 8.81 -2.48 -4.14
N ALA A 73 9.52 -3.51 -4.60
CA ALA A 73 9.79 -4.70 -3.82
C ALA A 73 10.57 -4.39 -2.55
N ASP A 74 11.61 -3.57 -2.67
CA ASP A 74 12.41 -3.12 -1.54
C ASP A 74 11.51 -2.35 -0.57
N GLY A 75 10.81 -1.32 -1.04
CA GLY A 75 9.88 -0.53 -0.22
C GLY A 75 8.84 -1.38 0.52
N LEU A 76 8.32 -2.45 -0.10
CA LEU A 76 7.33 -3.33 0.53
C LEU A 76 7.91 -4.31 1.55
N GLN A 77 9.21 -4.63 1.47
CA GLN A 77 9.89 -5.63 2.31
C GLN A 77 10.71 -4.99 3.44
N THR A 78 11.34 -3.85 3.18
CA THR A 78 12.34 -3.22 4.08
C THR A 78 11.76 -2.07 4.90
N HIS A 79 10.57 -1.58 4.56
CA HIS A 79 9.92 -0.47 5.26
C HIS A 79 8.67 -0.91 6.03
N HIS A 80 8.31 -0.13 7.05
CA HIS A 80 7.06 -0.35 7.80
C HIS A 80 5.83 0.23 7.10
N LEU A 81 6.00 1.27 6.28
CA LEU A 81 4.92 1.94 5.55
C LEU A 81 5.28 2.07 4.06
N PHE A 82 4.33 1.73 3.19
CA PHE A 82 4.42 1.92 1.75
C PHE A 82 3.24 2.75 1.27
N ILE A 83 3.49 3.90 0.65
CA ILE A 83 2.45 4.81 0.15
C ILE A 83 2.53 4.91 -1.37
N TYR A 84 1.42 4.68 -2.04
CA TYR A 84 1.26 4.91 -3.48
C TYR A 84 0.20 5.97 -3.72
N CYS A 85 0.60 7.10 -4.31
CA CYS A 85 -0.27 8.18 -4.75
C CYS A 85 -0.24 8.27 -6.28
N GLY A 86 -1.23 7.66 -6.91
CA GLY A 86 -1.28 7.49 -8.36
C GLY A 86 -2.61 6.92 -8.82
N HIS A 87 -2.68 6.52 -10.09
CA HIS A 87 -3.90 5.96 -10.67
C HIS A 87 -4.09 4.50 -10.28
N GLY A 88 -5.33 4.13 -9.95
CA GLY A 88 -5.65 2.74 -9.65
C GLY A 88 -4.90 2.23 -8.43
N ASN A 89 -4.32 1.04 -8.57
CA ASN A 89 -3.60 0.32 -7.53
C ASN A 89 -2.13 0.08 -7.88
N GLY A 90 -1.57 0.84 -8.81
CA GLY A 90 -0.16 0.70 -9.20
C GLY A 90 0.18 -0.59 -9.95
N LYS A 91 -0.82 -1.36 -10.44
CA LYS A 91 -0.62 -2.59 -11.23
C LYS A 91 0.27 -2.44 -12.46
N GLU A 92 0.39 -1.24 -13.00
CA GLU A 92 1.29 -0.92 -14.12
C GLU A 92 2.78 -1.04 -13.73
N TYR A 93 3.09 -0.89 -12.44
CA TYR A 93 4.45 -0.89 -11.90
C TYR A 93 4.73 -2.10 -11.01
N ILE A 94 3.72 -2.55 -10.25
CA ILE A 94 3.82 -3.67 -9.32
C ILE A 94 2.83 -4.74 -9.75
N LYS A 95 3.33 -5.77 -10.44
CA LYS A 95 2.44 -6.81 -10.94
C LYS A 95 1.95 -7.68 -9.80
N ASN A 96 0.70 -8.11 -9.92
CA ASN A 96 0.09 -9.05 -8.99
C ASN A 96 0.94 -10.33 -8.78
N ASP A 97 1.51 -10.88 -9.85
CA ASP A 97 2.37 -12.08 -9.77
C ASP A 97 3.69 -11.84 -9.05
N PHE A 98 4.16 -10.60 -9.04
CA PHE A 98 5.34 -10.19 -8.31
C PHE A 98 5.03 -10.03 -6.83
N ILE A 99 3.92 -9.36 -6.49
CA ILE A 99 3.46 -9.19 -5.10
C ILE A 99 3.38 -10.55 -4.40
N ARG A 100 2.84 -11.60 -5.04
CA ARG A 100 2.73 -12.94 -4.42
C ARG A 100 4.06 -13.56 -4.00
N LYS A 101 5.19 -13.12 -4.57
CA LYS A 101 6.50 -13.75 -4.40
C LYS A 101 7.34 -13.06 -3.33
N ILE A 102 6.92 -11.91 -2.82
CA ILE A 102 7.63 -11.14 -1.80
C ILE A 102 6.98 -11.32 -0.43
N ASP A 103 7.75 -11.13 0.65
CA ASP A 103 7.23 -11.00 2.01
C ASP A 103 6.94 -9.53 2.33
N CYS A 104 5.71 -9.12 2.11
CA CYS A 104 5.28 -7.74 2.32
C CYS A 104 5.19 -7.43 3.82
N SER A 105 6.20 -6.73 4.34
CA SER A 105 6.27 -6.28 5.73
C SER A 105 5.64 -4.92 5.97
N ALA A 106 5.51 -4.11 4.91
CA ALA A 106 4.92 -2.80 4.99
C ALA A 106 3.38 -2.84 5.14
N VAL A 107 2.84 -1.91 5.92
CA VAL A 107 1.45 -1.47 5.78
C VAL A 107 1.35 -0.68 4.48
N VAL A 108 0.36 -1.00 3.65
CA VAL A 108 0.25 -0.44 2.30
C VAL A 108 -0.89 0.56 2.21
N MET A 109 -0.65 1.72 1.59
CA MET A 109 -1.67 2.72 1.31
C MET A 109 -1.73 3.00 -0.20
N LEU A 110 -2.83 2.62 -0.85
CA LEU A 110 -3.07 2.80 -2.28
C LEU A 110 -4.07 3.95 -2.51
N MET A 111 -3.55 5.18 -2.57
CA MET A 111 -4.29 6.41 -2.81
C MET A 111 -4.56 6.61 -4.30
N GLY A 112 -5.44 5.76 -4.84
CA GLY A 112 -5.89 5.83 -6.23
C GLY A 112 -7.33 5.37 -6.40
N CYS A 113 -7.99 5.84 -7.46
CA CYS A 113 -9.37 5.46 -7.77
C CYS A 113 -9.50 3.95 -7.96
N HIS A 114 -10.52 3.32 -7.39
CA HIS A 114 -10.77 1.88 -7.54
C HIS A 114 -9.58 0.99 -7.12
N SER A 115 -8.69 1.47 -6.25
CA SER A 115 -7.50 0.70 -5.86
C SER A 115 -7.83 -0.62 -5.14
N ALA A 116 -8.97 -0.67 -4.43
CA ALA A 116 -9.53 -1.86 -3.78
C ALA A 116 -10.61 -2.59 -4.59
N LYS A 117 -10.80 -2.25 -5.87
CA LYS A 117 -11.82 -2.90 -6.69
C LYS A 117 -11.56 -4.40 -6.82
N LEU A 118 -12.57 -5.19 -6.46
CA LEU A 118 -12.60 -6.63 -6.70
C LEU A 118 -13.35 -6.93 -7.99
N HIS A 119 -12.88 -7.93 -8.72
CA HIS A 119 -13.52 -8.45 -9.91
C HIS A 119 -14.31 -9.70 -9.52
N ASN A 120 -15.61 -9.67 -9.77
CA ASN A 120 -16.48 -10.82 -9.58
C ASN A 120 -16.29 -11.81 -10.73
N TYR A 121 -16.34 -13.09 -10.40
CA TYR A 121 -16.32 -14.20 -11.34
C TYR A 121 -17.51 -15.11 -10.98
N ASP A 122 -18.10 -15.79 -11.96
CA ASP A 122 -19.38 -16.48 -11.74
C ASP A 122 -19.32 -17.60 -10.69
N SER A 123 -18.19 -18.33 -10.64
CA SER A 123 -18.05 -19.55 -9.83
C SER A 123 -16.84 -19.53 -8.90
N VAL A 124 -16.18 -18.39 -8.71
CA VAL A 124 -15.03 -18.26 -7.80
C VAL A 124 -15.08 -16.95 -7.01
N ASP A 125 -14.39 -16.92 -5.88
CA ASP A 125 -14.34 -15.75 -5.02
C ASP A 125 -13.81 -14.50 -5.78
N PRO A 126 -14.36 -13.31 -5.51
CA PRO A 126 -13.89 -12.09 -6.15
C PRO A 126 -12.41 -11.81 -5.87
N MET A 127 -11.67 -11.42 -6.91
CA MET A 127 -10.22 -11.17 -6.80
C MET A 127 -9.86 -9.73 -7.15
N GLY A 128 -8.86 -9.19 -6.45
CA GLY A 128 -8.32 -7.84 -6.71
C GLY A 128 -6.97 -7.64 -6.03
N THR A 129 -6.25 -6.60 -6.42
CA THR A 129 -4.85 -6.34 -6.00
C THR A 129 -4.66 -6.39 -4.49
N VAL A 130 -5.62 -5.85 -3.73
CA VAL A 130 -5.60 -5.83 -2.26
C VAL A 130 -5.44 -7.23 -1.66
N LEU A 131 -6.05 -8.26 -2.27
CA LEU A 131 -5.90 -9.64 -1.79
C LEU A 131 -4.49 -10.18 -2.01
N TYR A 132 -3.79 -9.75 -3.06
CA TYR A 132 -2.42 -10.17 -3.32
C TYR A 132 -1.49 -9.63 -2.23
N TYR A 133 -1.62 -8.36 -1.83
CA TYR A 133 -0.86 -7.80 -0.72
C TYR A 133 -1.10 -8.57 0.59
N LEU A 134 -2.36 -8.86 0.91
CA LEU A 134 -2.72 -9.59 2.13
C LEU A 134 -2.18 -11.03 2.14
N LEU A 135 -2.22 -11.71 0.98
CA LEU A 135 -1.64 -13.06 0.83
C LEU A 135 -0.11 -13.05 0.96
N SER A 136 0.53 -11.94 0.63
CA SER A 136 1.98 -11.74 0.77
C SER A 136 2.42 -11.31 2.17
N GLY A 137 1.54 -11.35 3.16
CA GLY A 137 1.89 -11.05 4.55
C GLY A 137 1.76 -9.57 4.96
N CYS A 138 1.18 -8.73 4.09
CA CYS A 138 0.93 -7.31 4.39
C CYS A 138 0.06 -7.18 5.67
N PRO A 139 0.53 -6.47 6.72
CA PRO A 139 -0.20 -6.40 7.98
C PRO A 139 -1.56 -5.69 7.87
N SER A 140 -1.62 -4.66 7.02
CA SER A 140 -2.83 -3.87 6.78
C SER A 140 -2.71 -3.11 5.47
N ILE A 141 -3.83 -2.85 4.83
CA ILE A 141 -3.90 -2.14 3.56
C ILE A 141 -5.07 -1.17 3.52
N VAL A 142 -4.81 0.06 3.10
CA VAL A 142 -5.79 1.14 2.91
C VAL A 142 -5.91 1.43 1.43
N ALA A 143 -7.14 1.41 0.90
CA ALA A 143 -7.41 1.53 -0.53
C ALA A 143 -8.88 1.92 -0.77
N ASN A 144 -9.21 2.38 -1.98
CA ASN A 144 -10.53 2.89 -2.35
C ASN A 144 -11.35 1.85 -3.13
N LEU A 145 -12.57 1.59 -2.68
CA LEU A 145 -13.47 0.63 -3.34
C LEU A 145 -14.02 1.14 -4.68
N TRP A 146 -14.18 2.47 -4.84
CA TRP A 146 -14.72 3.11 -6.04
C TRP A 146 -13.89 4.33 -6.46
N GLY A 147 -14.33 5.02 -7.53
CA GLY A 147 -13.70 6.24 -8.02
C GLY A 147 -13.86 7.40 -7.04
N VAL A 148 -12.76 8.06 -6.72
CA VAL A 148 -12.70 9.19 -5.79
C VAL A 148 -12.15 10.41 -6.53
N THR A 149 -12.44 11.62 -6.06
CA THR A 149 -11.82 12.81 -6.65
C THR A 149 -10.54 13.15 -5.92
N ASP A 150 -9.50 13.56 -6.66
CA ASP A 150 -8.20 13.92 -6.10
C ASP A 150 -8.32 14.94 -4.95
N LYS A 151 -9.25 15.91 -5.08
CA LYS A 151 -9.43 16.97 -4.08
C LYS A 151 -9.87 16.47 -2.71
N ASP A 152 -10.68 15.42 -2.69
CA ASP A 152 -11.30 14.90 -1.47
C ASP A 152 -10.40 13.86 -0.83
N ILE A 153 -9.78 12.98 -1.63
CA ILE A 153 -8.88 11.95 -1.11
C ILE A 153 -7.57 12.52 -0.57
N ASP A 154 -7.06 13.61 -1.15
CA ASP A 154 -5.86 14.28 -0.64
C ASP A 154 -6.05 14.83 0.80
N LYS A 155 -7.30 15.05 1.24
CA LYS A 155 -7.64 15.62 2.55
C LYS A 155 -7.96 14.60 3.64
N PHE A 156 -8.27 13.36 3.26
CA PHE A 156 -8.67 12.30 4.19
C PHE A 156 -7.44 11.73 4.91
#